data_AF-A0A4Q4BDM2-F1
#
_entry.id   AF-A0A4Q4BDM2-F1
#
_cell.length_a   1.000
_cell.length_b   1.000
_cell.length_c   1.000
_cell.angle_alpha   90.00
_cell.angle_beta   90.00
_cell.angle_gamma   90.00
#
_symmetry.space_group_name_H-M   'P 1'
#
loop_
_entity.id
_entity.type
_entity.pdbx_description
1 polymer ?
#
loop_
_entity_poly.entity_id
_entity_poly.type
_entity_poly.pdbx_seq_one_letter_code
_entity_poly.pdbx_strand_id
1 'polypeptide(L)' 'MMLRIPALLDASGVAVIRGIIDAAEWTDGNVTSGRQAAQAKRNMQLPEK' A
#
# COMPACT_ATOMS: atom_id res chain seq x y z
N MET A 1 1.85 6.27 -21.86
CA MET A 1 0.41 6.52 -21.65
C MET A 1 -0.14 5.39 -20.76
N MET A 2 -0.87 5.70 -19.70
CA MET A 2 -1.50 4.70 -18.80
C MET A 2 -2.99 4.55 -19.12
N LEU A 3 -3.53 3.34 -18.95
CA LEU A 3 -4.95 3.03 -19.11
C LEU A 3 -5.64 2.93 -17.75
N ARG A 4 -6.86 3.47 -17.65
CA ARG A 4 -7.71 3.34 -16.45
C ARG A 4 -8.70 2.21 -16.64
N ILE A 5 -8.79 1.30 -15.67
CA ILE A 5 -9.80 0.25 -15.61
C ILE A 5 -10.83 0.64 -14.54
N PRO A 6 -12.00 1.20 -14.92
CA PRO A 6 -13.02 1.57 -13.96
C PRO A 6 -13.71 0.34 -13.37
N ALA A 7 -14.25 0.48 -12.15
CA ALA A 7 -15.09 -0.52 -11.49
C ALA A 7 -14.46 -1.93 -11.37
N LEU A 8 -13.13 -2.02 -11.26
CA LEU A 8 -12.43 -3.29 -11.00
C LEU A 8 -12.88 -3.93 -9.67
N LEU A 9 -13.18 -3.08 -8.68
CA LEU A 9 -13.79 -3.46 -7.41
C LEU A 9 -15.00 -2.58 -7.17
N ASP A 10 -16.08 -3.17 -6.66
CA ASP A 10 -17.20 -2.43 -6.11
C ASP A 10 -16.92 -1.99 -4.66
N ALA A 11 -17.83 -1.20 -4.07
CA ALA A 11 -17.64 -0.65 -2.73
C ALA A 11 -17.53 -1.76 -1.65
N SER A 12 -18.28 -2.86 -1.79
CA SER A 12 -18.20 -4.01 -0.89
C SER A 12 -16.85 -4.72 -0.97
N GLY A 13 -16.33 -4.93 -2.17
CA GLY A 13 -15.02 -5.54 -2.41
C GLY A 13 -13.91 -4.69 -1.82
N VAL A 14 -13.98 -3.36 -1.99
CA VAL A 14 -13.04 -2.43 -1.35
C VAL A 14 -13.12 -2.53 0.17
N ALA A 15 -14.32 -2.58 0.76
CA ALA A 15 -14.50 -2.65 2.22
C ALA A 15 -13.87 -3.92 2.82
N VAL A 16 -14.05 -5.08 2.18
CA VAL A 16 -13.43 -6.35 2.63
C VAL A 16 -11.90 -6.25 2.61
N ILE A 17 -11.33 -5.76 1.51
CA ILE A 17 -9.88 -5.62 1.36
C ILE A 17 -9.31 -4.64 2.40
N ARG A 18 -10.01 -3.52 2.62
CA ARG A 18 -9.62 -2.55 3.66
C ARG A 18 -9.67 -3.15 5.05
N GLY A 19 -10.68 -3.95 5.40
CA GLY A 19 -10.72 -4.64 6.68
C GLY A 19 -9.50 -5.52 6.95
N ILE A 20 -9.00 -6.22 5.91
CA ILE A 20 -7.79 -7.05 6.02
C ILE A 20 -6.54 -6.18 6.14
N ILE A 21 -6.39 -5.18 5.27
CA ILE A 21 -5.21 -4.31 5.20
C ILE A 21 -5.07 -3.45 6.47
N ASP A 22 -6.18 -2.96 7.02
CA ASP A 22 -6.18 -2.04 8.16
C ASP A 22 -5.95 -2.75 9.49
N ALA A 23 -6.19 -4.07 9.55
CA ALA A 23 -5.90 -4.90 10.72
C ALA A 23 -4.41 -5.27 10.86
N ALA A 24 -3.60 -5.07 9.81
CA ALA A 24 -2.18 -5.40 9.82
C ALA A 24 -1.35 -4.34 10.57
N GLU A 25 -0.18 -4.73 11.06
CA GLU A 25 0.78 -3.80 11.66
C GLU A 25 1.52 -3.03 10.57
N TRP A 26 1.17 -1.76 10.39
CA TRP A 26 1.84 -0.90 9.42
C TRP A 26 3.21 -0.46 9.92
N THR A 27 4.21 -0.50 9.03
CA THR A 27 5.62 -0.18 9.34
C THR A 27 6.13 0.99 8.50
N ASP A 28 7.23 1.63 8.92
CA ASP A 28 7.89 2.67 8.10
C ASP A 28 8.38 2.06 6.77
N GLY A 29 7.92 2.65 5.67
CA GLY A 29 8.26 2.23 4.31
C GLY A 29 9.76 2.28 3.98
N ASN A 30 10.56 3.00 4.76
CA ASN A 30 12.00 3.06 4.55
C ASN A 30 12.73 1.75 4.80
N VAL A 31 12.12 0.77 5.47
CA VAL A 31 12.76 -0.54 5.66
C VAL A 31 13.03 -1.29 4.34
N THR A 32 12.34 -0.92 3.26
CA THR A 32 12.56 -1.46 1.89
C THR A 32 13.27 -0.47 0.97
N SER A 33 13.68 0.71 1.46
CA SER A 33 14.34 1.73 0.64
C SER A 33 15.79 1.38 0.34
N GLY A 34 16.18 1.51 -0.93
CA GLY A 34 17.58 1.70 -1.30
C GLY A 34 18.09 3.11 -0.92
N ARG A 35 19.41 3.31 -0.97
CA ARG A 35 20.10 4.55 -0.51
C ARG A 35 19.54 5.86 -1.06
N GLN A 36 19.14 5.90 -2.33
CA GLN A 36 18.58 7.09 -2.94
C GLN A 36 17.14 7.34 -2.50
N ALA A 37 16.31 6.28 -2.49
CA ALA A 37 14.91 6.38 -2.12
C ALA A 37 14.73 6.77 -0.64
N ALA A 38 15.61 6.30 0.24
CA ALA A 38 15.56 6.58 1.68
C ALA A 38 15.60 8.08 2.03
N GLN A 39 16.10 8.93 1.13
CA GLN A 39 16.15 10.38 1.35
C GLN A 39 14.78 11.06 1.17
N ALA A 40 13.87 10.44 0.41
CA ALA A 40 12.60 11.03 0.02
C ALA A 40 11.38 10.21 0.42
N LYS A 41 11.52 8.89 0.62
CA LYS A 41 10.39 8.01 0.95
C LYS A 41 9.92 8.27 2.37
N ARG A 42 8.65 8.66 2.50
CA ARG A 42 7.95 8.95 3.76
C ARG A 42 6.54 8.39 3.68
N ASN A 43 6.41 7.08 3.84
CA ASN A 43 5.13 6.38 3.81
C ASN A 43 5.13 5.25 4.83
N MET A 44 3.94 4.71 5.08
CA MET A 44 3.78 3.44 5.77
C MET A 44 3.61 2.32 4.74
N GLN A 45 3.98 1.09 5.10
CA GLN A 45 3.77 -0.11 4.30
C GLN A 45 3.37 -1.29 5.17
N LEU A 46 2.71 -2.27 4.55
CA LEU A 46 2.50 -3.58 5.16
C LEU A 46 3.85 -4.31 5.32
N PRO A 47 4.03 -5.15 6.36
CA PRO A 47 5.26 -5.93 6.53
C PRO A 47 5.47 -6.90 5.36
N GLU A 48 6.73 -7.14 4.98
CA GLU A 48 7.08 -8.15 3.95
C GLU A 48 7.07 -9.59 4.49
N LYS A 49 6.94 -9.78 5.81
CA LYS A 49 7.01 -11.08 6.51
C LYS A 49 5.80 -11.30 7.40
#